data_AF-A0A6G1IFN1-F1
#
_entry.id   AF-A0A6G1IFN1-F1
#
_cell.length_a   1.000
_cell.length_b   1.000
_cell.length_c   1.000
_cell.angle_alpha   90.00
_cell.angle_beta   90.00
_cell.angle_gamma   90.00
#
_symmetry.space_group_name_H-M   'P 1'
#
loop_
_entity.id
_entity.type
_entity.pdbx_description
1 polymer ?
#
loop_
_entity_poly.entity_id
_entity_poly.type
_entity_poly.pdbx_seq_one_letter_code
_entity_poly.pdbx_strand_id
1 'polypeptide(L)' 'TLSDQGKYAEAERIHREELALWVKVLGKEHSHTLTSVYCLAHTLHQREQYEEASSVYHRAWIGYRENFGAAHPTT' A
#
# COMPACT_ATOMS: atom_id res chain seq x y z
N THR A 1 4.47 -2.70 -23.37
CA THR A 1 4.81 -1.27 -23.44
C THR A 1 5.85 -0.96 -22.37
N LEU A 2 7.12 -0.86 -22.74
CA LEU A 2 8.20 -0.56 -21.77
C LEU A 2 8.00 0.80 -21.06
N SER A 3 7.34 1.75 -21.73
CA SER A 3 6.99 3.07 -21.16
C SER A 3 6.10 2.99 -19.92
N ASP A 4 5.19 2.03 -19.84
CA ASP A 4 4.27 1.93 -18.69
C ASP A 4 4.99 1.31 -17.49
N GLN A 5 5.86 0.31 -17.72
CA GLN A 5 6.72 -0.27 -16.68
C GLN A 5 7.66 0.76 -16.05
N GLY A 6 8.16 1.72 -16.84
CA GLY A 6 8.97 2.84 -16.34
C GLY A 6 8.17 3.75 -15.39
N LYS A 7 6.94 4.10 -15.75
CA LYS A 7 6.04 4.91 -14.91
C LYS A 7 5.68 4.21 -13.61
N TYR A 8 5.44 2.90 -13.64
CA TYR A 8 5.15 2.14 -12.43
C TYR A 8 6.35 2.03 -11.49
N ALA A 9 7.59 1.98 -12.02
CA ALA A 9 8.80 1.98 -11.17
C ALA A 9 8.93 3.29 -10.39
N GLU A 10 8.65 4.40 -11.05
CA GLU A 10 8.67 5.72 -10.43
C GLU A 10 7.55 5.87 -9.40
N ALA A 11 6.34 5.41 -9.72
CA ALA A 11 5.21 5.40 -8.80
C ALA A 11 5.49 4.54 -7.55
N GLU A 12 6.10 3.36 -7.72
CA GLU A 12 6.48 2.48 -6.59
C GLU A 12 7.45 3.18 -5.65
N ARG A 13 8.47 3.87 -6.20
CA ARG A 13 9.45 4.63 -5.41
C ARG A 13 8.77 5.74 -4.60
N ILE A 14 7.90 6.53 -5.25
CA ILE A 14 7.17 7.62 -4.59
C ILE A 14 6.29 7.07 -3.47
N HIS A 15 5.52 6.00 -3.73
CA HIS A 15 4.67 5.39 -2.72
C HIS A 15 5.46 4.81 -1.54
N ARG A 16 6.67 4.27 -1.74
CA ARG A 16 7.54 3.84 -0.64
C ARG A 16 8.04 5.01 0.20
N GLU A 17 8.41 6.12 -0.42
CA GLU A 17 8.85 7.34 0.28
C GLU A 17 7.70 7.98 1.09
N GLU A 18 6.52 8.12 0.47
CA GLU A 18 5.31 8.60 1.15
C GLU A 18 4.93 7.70 2.31
N LEU A 19 4.94 6.38 2.12
CA LEU A 19 4.60 5.43 3.17
C LEU A 19 5.54 5.57 4.38
N ALA A 20 6.85 5.75 4.15
CA ALA A 20 7.81 5.96 5.23
C ALA A 20 7.51 7.24 6.02
N LEU A 21 7.14 8.33 5.33
CA LEU A 21 6.73 9.59 5.95
C LEU A 21 5.44 9.42 6.76
N TRP A 22 4.40 8.79 6.19
CA TRP A 22 3.14 8.56 6.88
C TRP A 22 3.30 7.66 8.11
N VAL A 23 4.10 6.60 8.02
CA VAL A 23 4.43 5.76 9.17
C VAL A 23 5.12 6.57 10.27
N LYS A 24 6.02 7.49 9.91
CA LYS A 24 6.75 8.32 10.88
C LYS A 24 5.86 9.39 11.54
N VAL A 25 4.96 10.00 10.77
CA VAL A 25 4.13 11.13 11.24
C VAL A 25 2.86 10.66 11.93
N LEU A 26 2.20 9.65 11.37
CA LEU A 26 0.86 9.20 11.79
C LEU A 26 0.86 7.81 12.45
N GLY A 27 1.95 7.05 12.30
CA GLY A 27 2.03 5.67 12.77
C GLY A 27 1.57 4.65 11.73
N LYS A 28 1.86 3.37 12.02
CA LYS A 28 1.64 2.25 11.08
C LYS A 28 0.17 1.91 10.86
N GLU A 29 -0.66 2.18 11.86
CA GLU A 29 -2.09 1.80 11.84
C GLU A 29 -2.96 2.89 11.22
N HIS A 30 -2.50 4.13 11.16
CA HIS A 30 -3.33 5.25 10.72
C HIS A 30 -3.93 5.02 9.32
N SER A 31 -5.20 5.41 9.14
CA SER A 31 -5.97 5.22 7.90
C SER A 31 -5.25 5.66 6.62
N HIS A 32 -4.59 6.82 6.65
CA HIS A 32 -3.78 7.33 5.54
C HIS A 32 -2.55 6.46 5.26
N THR A 33 -1.89 5.95 6.31
CA THR A 33 -0.77 5.01 6.15
C THR A 33 -1.27 3.73 5.47
N LEU A 34 -2.39 3.18 5.91
CA LEU A 34 -2.98 1.96 5.32
C LEU A 34 -3.42 2.16 3.86
N THR A 35 -3.94 3.35 3.54
CA THR A 35 -4.30 3.72 2.15
C THR A 35 -3.05 3.78 1.27
N SER A 36 -1.94 4.35 1.78
CA SER A 36 -0.66 4.39 1.08
C SER A 36 -0.07 2.99 0.85
N VAL A 37 -0.20 2.08 1.82
CA VAL A 37 0.18 0.66 1.67
C VAL A 37 -0.64 -0.01 0.56
N TYR A 38 -1.94 0.25 0.47
CA TYR A 38 -2.81 -0.26 -0.59
C TYR A 38 -2.37 0.24 -1.99
N CYS A 39 -2.09 1.54 -2.13
CA CYS A 39 -1.61 2.11 -3.39
C CYS A 39 -0.28 1.50 -3.85
N LEU A 40 0.63 1.23 -2.92
CA LEU A 40 1.87 0.50 -3.20
C LEU A 40 1.58 -0.92 -3.71
N ALA A 41 0.70 -1.66 -3.04
CA ALA A 41 0.33 -3.01 -3.44
C ALA A 41 -0.30 -3.07 -4.84
N HIS A 42 -1.18 -2.11 -5.16
CA HIS A 42 -1.75 -1.99 -6.51
C HIS A 42 -0.66 -1.72 -7.56
N THR A 43 0.31 -0.85 -7.25
CA THR A 43 1.42 -0.55 -8.17
C THR A 43 2.32 -1.77 -8.41
N LEU A 44 2.60 -2.55 -7.37
CA LEU A 44 3.35 -3.81 -7.47
C LEU A 44 2.60 -4.85 -8.32
N HIS A 45 1.27 -4.92 -8.19
CA HIS A 45 0.45 -5.80 -9.02
C HIS A 45 0.53 -5.42 -10.52
N GLN A 46 0.54 -4.11 -10.84
CA GLN A 46 0.73 -3.64 -12.22
C GLN A 46 2.15 -3.91 -12.77
N ARG A 47 3.12 -4.17 -11.88
CA ARG A 47 4.49 -4.57 -12.23
C ARG A 47 4.70 -6.08 -12.26
N GLU A 48 3.62 -6.86 -12.16
CA GLU A 48 3.65 -8.33 -12.11
C GLU A 48 4.40 -8.88 -10.88
N GLN A 49 4.59 -8.05 -9.84
CA GLN A 49 5.24 -8.42 -8.58
C GLN A 49 4.19 -8.93 -7.58
N TYR A 50 3.51 -10.01 -7.93
CA TYR A 50 2.33 -10.50 -7.21
C TYR A 50 2.61 -10.97 -5.77
N GLU A 51 3.76 -11.61 -5.52
CA GLU A 51 4.13 -12.04 -4.16
C GLU A 51 4.28 -10.84 -3.20
N GLU A 52 5.00 -9.81 -3.64
CA GLU A 52 5.21 -8.61 -2.84
C GLU A 52 3.90 -7.84 -2.67
N ALA A 53 3.11 -7.70 -3.75
CA ALA A 53 1.79 -7.08 -3.70
C ALA A 53 0.87 -7.77 -2.67
N SER A 54 0.84 -9.10 -2.64
CA SER A 54 0.02 -9.89 -1.71
C SER A 54 0.44 -9.69 -0.24
N SER A 55 1.75 -9.70 0.03
CA SER A 55 2.29 -9.44 1.37
C SER A 55 1.93 -8.04 1.88
N VAL A 56 2.09 -7.03 1.02
CA VAL A 56 1.77 -5.63 1.33
C VAL A 56 0.25 -5.46 1.53
N TYR A 57 -0.59 -6.08 0.70
CA TYR A 57 -2.04 -6.11 0.86
C TYR A 57 -2.47 -6.73 2.19
N HIS A 58 -1.90 -7.87 2.54
CA HIS A 58 -2.25 -8.57 3.77
C HIS A 58 -1.93 -7.72 5.00
N ARG A 59 -0.79 -7.03 4.98
CA ARG A 59 -0.41 -6.08 6.04
C ARG A 59 -1.35 -4.89 6.14
N ALA A 60 -1.77 -4.30 5.00
CA ALA A 60 -2.79 -3.24 5.00
C ALA A 60 -4.11 -3.75 5.59
N TRP A 61 -4.53 -4.94 5.17
CA TRP A 61 -5.79 -5.56 5.61
C TRP A 61 -5.82 -5.81 7.13
N ILE A 62 -4.72 -6.32 7.70
CA ILE A 62 -4.61 -6.48 9.16
C ILE A 62 -4.77 -5.13 9.86
N GLY A 63 -4.04 -4.09 9.40
CA GLY A 63 -4.12 -2.77 9.99
C GLY A 63 -5.52 -2.14 9.87
N TYR A 64 -6.22 -2.34 8.74
CA TYR A 64 -7.60 -1.89 8.57
C TYR A 64 -8.54 -2.58 9.56
N ARG A 65 -8.40 -3.91 9.71
CA ARG A 65 -9.22 -4.71 10.61
C ARG A 65 -9.01 -4.34 12.08
N GLU A 66 -7.77 -4.03 12.47
CA GLU A 66 -7.44 -3.61 13.83
C GLU A 66 -7.91 -2.17 14.12
N ASN A 67 -7.78 -1.26 13.16
CA ASN A 67 -8.07 0.16 13.39
C ASN A 67 -9.56 0.53 13.25
N PHE A 68 -10.29 -0.14 12.36
CA PHE A 68 -11.73 0.12 12.15
C PHE A 68 -12.64 -0.95 12.76
N GLY A 69 -12.07 -2.04 13.29
CA GLY A 69 -12.82 -3.20 13.75
C GLY A 69 -13.41 -4.03 12.60
N ALA A 70 -13.80 -5.27 12.88
CA ALA A 70 -14.35 -6.22 11.90
C ALA A 70 -15.72 -5.82 11.29
N ALA A 71 -16.23 -4.62 11.59
CA ALA A 71 -17.55 -4.12 11.18
C ALA A 71 -17.48 -2.98 10.16
N HIS A 72 -16.30 -2.62 9.63
CA HIS A 72 -16.20 -1.54 8.65
C HIS A 72 -16.77 -1.98 7.29
N PRO A 73 -17.73 -1.25 6.69
CA PRO A 73 -18.44 -1.67 5.47
C PRO A 73 -17.59 -1.68 4.18
N THR A 74 -16.28 -1.47 4.27
CA THR A 74 -15.32 -1.62 3.17
C THR A 74 -14.29 -2.74 3.39
N THR A 75 -14.43 -3.54 4.45
CA THR A 75 -13.87 -4.90 4.55
C THR A 75 -14.92 -5.92 4.18
#